data_AF-A0A918N5Y4-F1
#
_entry.id   AF-A0A918N5Y4-F1
#
_cell.length_a   1.000
_cell.length_b   1.000
_cell.length_c   1.000
_cell.angle_alpha   90.00
_cell.angle_beta   90.00
_cell.angle_gamma   90.00
#
_symmetry.space_group_name_H-M   'P 1'
#
loop_
_entity.id
_entity.type
_entity.pdbx_description
1 polymer ?
#
loop_
_entity_poly.entity_id
_entity_poly.type
_entity_poly.pdbx_seq_one_letter_code
_entity_poly.pdbx_strand_id
1 'polypeptide(L)'
;MDLIRRYSDAVTEYLPPAERRSVGDELYDDLCEQYAEQSHETGSEEHQLTFLRQQPPPMKMARRFIGERYLIGPDLYLPYIRSLRVATVLVAALHLLLWVVKVALGEGGYIQTTIQQLASFPGTWLVVAGILTLVFAVFERTGERIGSAVDWRPEVLRSRDVSVRIPVGETLFDMVVALVALLWWNGAVRWPLRVEHAGETYAWSLPEISVFVMVLVNVLLVIDLVFAAFKLIRHYWRPSIRSMDIAINLIWMGLLLYAIQADALLVYANEPLPETLVKLQSALELSIRLGLTVVVAILGWEVLSQGRRLLNRT
;
A
#
# COMPACT_ATOMS: atom_id res chain seq x y z
N MET A 1 11.61 -41.62 -31.84
CA MET A 1 10.89 -40.66 -30.97
C MET A 1 11.61 -39.34 -31.12
N ASP A 2 10.90 -38.25 -31.37
CA ASP A 2 11.56 -36.97 -31.66
C ASP A 2 11.92 -36.23 -30.36
N LEU A 3 13.22 -36.04 -30.12
CA LEU A 3 13.72 -35.31 -28.95
C LEU A 3 13.36 -33.82 -29.01
N ILE A 4 13.21 -33.26 -30.22
CA ILE A 4 12.85 -31.85 -30.41
C ILE A 4 11.43 -31.61 -29.90
N ARG A 5 10.50 -32.53 -30.19
CA ARG A 5 9.13 -32.47 -29.64
C ARG A 5 9.14 -32.51 -28.12
N ARG A 6 9.91 -33.43 -27.51
CA ARG A 6 10.02 -33.52 -26.04
C ARG A 6 10.59 -32.25 -25.42
N TYR A 7 11.57 -31.63 -26.07
CA TYR A 7 12.12 -30.36 -25.61
C TYR A 7 11.07 -29.24 -25.71
N SER A 8 10.34 -29.14 -26.81
CA SER A 8 9.25 -28.16 -26.95
C SER A 8 8.16 -28.36 -25.89
N ASP A 9 7.73 -29.61 -25.65
CA ASP A 9 6.74 -29.93 -24.63
C ASP A 9 7.25 -29.55 -23.23
N ALA A 10 8.53 -29.81 -22.92
CA ALA A 10 9.16 -29.40 -21.67
C ALA A 10 9.24 -27.87 -21.49
N VAL A 11 9.40 -27.11 -22.58
CA VAL A 11 9.32 -25.64 -22.54
C VAL A 11 7.89 -25.20 -22.22
N THR A 12 6.89 -25.85 -22.83
CA THR A 12 5.47 -25.51 -22.63
C THR A 12 4.97 -25.76 -21.22
N GLU A 13 5.57 -26.69 -20.48
CA GLU A 13 5.21 -26.97 -19.09
C GLU A 13 5.34 -25.71 -18.20
N TYR A 14 6.30 -24.84 -18.52
CA TYR A 14 6.52 -23.57 -17.83
C TYR A 14 5.61 -22.44 -18.31
N LEU A 15 4.87 -22.61 -19.41
CA LEU A 15 3.94 -21.60 -19.96
C LEU A 15 2.55 -21.70 -19.29
N PRO A 16 1.76 -20.59 -19.26
CA PRO A 16 0.37 -20.65 -18.83
C PRO A 16 -0.48 -21.58 -19.72
N PRO A 17 -1.47 -22.31 -19.17
CA PRO A 17 -2.21 -23.36 -19.88
C PRO A 17 -2.81 -22.94 -21.23
N ALA A 18 -3.25 -21.69 -21.35
CA ALA A 18 -3.87 -21.13 -22.54
C ALA A 18 -2.90 -21.02 -23.73
N GLU A 19 -1.62 -20.79 -23.48
CA GLU A 19 -0.60 -20.53 -24.51
C GLU A 19 0.20 -21.78 -24.87
N ARG A 20 0.17 -22.82 -24.02
CA ARG A 20 1.01 -24.04 -24.14
C ARG A 20 0.95 -24.69 -25.52
N ARG A 21 -0.26 -24.85 -26.07
CA ARG A 21 -0.42 -25.54 -27.36
C ARG A 21 0.12 -24.69 -28.51
N SER A 22 -0.31 -23.42 -28.60
CA SER A 22 0.10 -22.53 -29.68
C SER A 22 1.61 -22.31 -29.70
N VAL A 23 2.19 -21.95 -28.55
CA VAL A 23 3.64 -21.70 -28.43
C VAL A 23 4.43 -22.99 -28.57
N GLY A 24 3.89 -24.13 -28.11
CA GLY A 24 4.53 -25.42 -28.23
C GLY A 24 4.69 -25.89 -29.66
N ASP A 25 3.62 -25.79 -30.45
CA ASP A 25 3.65 -26.19 -31.86
C ASP A 25 4.51 -25.21 -32.69
N GLU A 26 4.42 -23.89 -32.45
CA GLU A 26 5.29 -22.89 -33.09
C GLU A 26 6.78 -23.11 -32.77
N LEU A 27 7.11 -23.31 -31.49
CA LEU A 27 8.50 -23.58 -31.07
C LEU A 27 9.03 -24.89 -31.64
N TYR A 28 8.18 -25.90 -31.76
CA TYR A 28 8.54 -27.18 -32.35
C TYR A 28 8.89 -27.00 -33.84
N ASP A 29 8.03 -26.33 -34.61
CA ASP A 29 8.23 -26.08 -36.03
C ASP A 29 9.51 -25.26 -36.28
N ASP A 30 9.73 -24.18 -35.50
CA ASP A 30 10.94 -23.35 -35.56
C ASP A 30 12.23 -24.15 -35.29
N LEU A 31 12.20 -25.04 -34.29
CA LEU A 31 13.35 -25.88 -33.94
C LEU A 31 13.61 -26.95 -35.00
N CYS A 32 12.57 -27.49 -35.62
CA CYS A 32 12.69 -28.44 -36.73
C CYS A 32 13.33 -27.77 -37.96
N GLU A 33 12.92 -26.54 -38.29
CA GLU A 33 13.52 -25.76 -39.38
C GLU A 33 15.01 -25.49 -39.11
N GLN A 34 15.35 -24.98 -37.92
CA GLN A 34 16.75 -24.75 -37.51
C GLN A 34 17.59 -26.03 -37.53
N TYR A 35 17.02 -27.15 -37.10
CA TYR A 35 17.71 -28.44 -37.15
C TYR A 35 17.98 -28.91 -38.58
N ALA A 36 17.01 -28.73 -39.49
CA ALA A 36 17.14 -29.10 -40.90
C ALA A 36 18.19 -28.26 -41.64
N GLU A 37 18.34 -26.98 -41.28
CA GLU A 37 19.39 -26.13 -41.83
C GLU A 37 20.81 -26.51 -41.36
N GLN A 38 20.94 -26.95 -40.11
CA GLN A 38 22.24 -27.33 -39.54
C GLN A 38 22.66 -28.77 -39.86
N SER A 39 21.72 -29.65 -40.21
CA SER A 39 21.98 -31.07 -40.38
C SER A 39 21.58 -31.55 -41.78
N HIS A 40 22.58 -31.90 -42.59
CA HIS A 40 22.36 -32.61 -43.87
C HIS A 40 21.94 -34.08 -43.68
N GLU A 41 22.05 -34.61 -42.45
CA GLU A 41 21.69 -35.99 -42.11
C GLU A 41 20.46 -36.03 -41.20
N THR A 42 19.29 -36.22 -41.81
CA THR A 42 18.02 -36.27 -41.11
C THR A 42 17.89 -37.57 -40.30
N GLY A 43 17.79 -37.49 -38.96
CA GLY A 43 17.16 -38.54 -38.15
C GLY A 43 18.00 -39.32 -37.13
N SER A 44 19.28 -38.98 -36.89
CA SER A 44 20.03 -39.60 -35.77
C SER A 44 19.69 -38.93 -34.44
N GLU A 45 19.33 -39.72 -33.42
CA GLU A 45 19.02 -39.26 -32.06
C GLU A 45 20.21 -38.50 -31.43
N GLU A 46 21.44 -38.89 -31.75
CA GLU A 46 22.67 -38.25 -31.25
C GLU A 46 22.89 -36.84 -31.83
N HIS A 47 22.50 -36.64 -33.10
CA HIS A 47 22.54 -35.32 -33.74
C HIS A 47 21.48 -34.38 -33.15
N GLN A 48 20.27 -34.88 -32.90
CA GLN A 48 19.23 -34.11 -32.20
C GLN A 48 19.69 -33.70 -30.79
N LEU A 49 20.33 -34.61 -30.05
CA LEU A 49 20.82 -34.32 -28.70
C LEU A 49 21.94 -33.28 -28.70
N THR A 50 22.81 -33.31 -29.72
CA THR A 50 23.88 -32.32 -29.92
C THR A 50 23.32 -30.93 -30.25
N PHE A 51 22.32 -30.86 -31.13
CA PHE A 51 21.60 -29.63 -31.44
C PHE A 51 20.92 -29.04 -30.19
N LEU A 52 20.17 -29.86 -29.46
CA LEU A 52 19.45 -29.42 -28.25
C LEU A 52 20.38 -28.95 -27.13
N ARG A 53 21.63 -29.43 -27.06
CA ARG A 53 22.65 -28.91 -26.14
C ARG A 53 23.06 -27.47 -26.42
N GLN A 54 22.89 -27.00 -27.66
CA GLN A 54 23.17 -25.61 -28.04
C GLN A 54 22.00 -24.69 -27.68
N GLN A 55 20.82 -25.25 -27.46
CA GLN A 55 19.63 -24.50 -27.09
C GLN A 55 19.66 -24.15 -25.59
N PRO A 56 19.00 -23.04 -25.18
CA PRO A 56 18.87 -22.70 -23.77
C PRO A 56 18.16 -23.82 -22.98
N PRO A 57 18.37 -23.93 -21.65
CA PRO A 57 17.53 -24.80 -20.84
C PRO A 57 16.04 -24.45 -20.99
N PRO A 58 15.11 -25.44 -20.93
CA PRO A 58 13.70 -25.21 -21.23
C PRO A 58 13.07 -24.03 -20.47
N MET A 59 13.38 -23.89 -19.18
CA MET A 59 12.94 -22.78 -18.34
C MET A 59 13.43 -21.40 -18.84
N LYS A 60 14.66 -21.32 -19.37
CA LYS A 60 15.21 -20.08 -19.91
C LYS A 60 14.59 -19.74 -21.27
N MET A 61 14.27 -20.75 -22.07
CA MET A 61 13.55 -20.57 -23.34
C MET A 61 12.12 -20.09 -23.10
N ALA A 62 11.41 -20.67 -22.13
CA ALA A 62 10.05 -20.29 -21.76
C ALA A 62 9.93 -18.79 -21.37
N ARG A 63 10.94 -18.23 -20.69
CA ARG A 63 10.96 -16.80 -20.30
C ARG A 63 10.84 -15.83 -21.48
N ARG A 64 11.21 -16.25 -22.70
CA ARG A 64 11.07 -15.41 -23.91
C ARG A 64 9.61 -15.22 -24.32
N PHE A 65 8.77 -16.19 -24.02
CA PHE A 65 7.35 -16.19 -24.43
C PHE A 65 6.44 -15.56 -23.37
N ILE A 66 6.70 -15.79 -22.07
CA ILE A 66 5.79 -15.36 -20.98
C ILE A 66 6.15 -13.96 -20.44
N GLY A 67 7.29 -13.39 -20.84
CA GLY A 67 7.89 -12.25 -20.15
C GLY A 67 8.32 -12.58 -18.72
N GLU A 68 8.98 -11.64 -18.05
CA GLU A 68 9.39 -11.82 -16.65
C GLU A 68 8.19 -11.59 -15.72
N ARG A 69 7.83 -12.60 -14.93
CA ARG A 69 6.76 -12.49 -13.92
C ARG A 69 7.36 -12.02 -12.59
N TYR A 70 7.02 -10.80 -12.21
CA TYR A 70 7.41 -10.19 -10.93
C TYR A 70 6.23 -10.20 -9.95
N LEU A 71 6.52 -10.22 -8.65
CA LEU A 71 5.49 -9.93 -7.63
C LEU A 71 5.06 -8.45 -7.71
N ILE A 72 6.03 -7.57 -7.98
CA ILE A 72 5.87 -6.14 -8.24
C ILE A 72 6.84 -5.82 -9.39
N GLY A 73 6.30 -5.39 -10.53
CA GLY A 73 7.07 -5.13 -11.74
C GLY A 73 7.96 -3.88 -11.64
N PRO A 74 8.89 -3.69 -12.58
CA PRO A 74 9.81 -2.56 -12.59
C PRO A 74 9.09 -1.19 -12.61
N ASP A 75 7.91 -1.11 -13.22
CA ASP A 75 7.10 0.10 -13.29
C ASP A 75 6.54 0.52 -11.90
N LEU A 76 6.23 -0.46 -11.06
CA LEU A 76 5.66 -0.25 -9.72
C LEU A 76 6.68 -0.27 -8.59
N TYR A 77 7.89 -0.76 -8.86
CA TYR A 77 8.92 -0.92 -7.85
C TYR A 77 9.35 0.39 -7.19
N LEU A 78 9.54 1.46 -7.96
CA LEU A 78 10.01 2.74 -7.41
C LEU A 78 8.93 3.44 -6.55
N PRO A 79 7.65 3.52 -6.97
CA PRO A 79 6.57 3.93 -6.09
C PRO A 79 6.47 3.06 -4.82
N TYR A 80 6.59 1.73 -4.95
CA TYR A 80 6.55 0.80 -3.82
C TYR A 80 7.60 1.11 -2.76
N ILE A 81 8.87 1.24 -3.14
CA ILE A 81 9.94 1.54 -2.18
C ILE A 81 9.75 2.91 -1.51
N ARG A 82 9.22 3.90 -2.23
CA ARG A 82 8.91 5.22 -1.64
C ARG A 82 7.81 5.10 -0.58
N SER A 83 6.70 4.45 -0.91
CA SER A 83 5.59 4.24 0.02
C SER A 83 6.04 3.42 1.24
N LEU A 84 6.83 2.37 1.05
CA LEU A 84 7.38 1.57 2.15
C LEU A 84 8.31 2.38 3.06
N ARG A 85 9.16 3.25 2.49
CA ARG A 85 10.05 4.13 3.27
C ARG A 85 9.24 5.12 4.13
N VAL A 86 8.26 5.78 3.55
CA VAL A 86 7.38 6.72 4.27
C VAL A 86 6.62 5.99 5.38
N ALA A 87 6.00 4.85 5.07
CA ALA A 87 5.30 4.03 6.04
C ALA A 87 6.22 3.60 7.21
N THR A 88 7.48 3.23 6.91
CA THR A 88 8.47 2.88 7.93
C THR A 88 8.77 4.07 8.86
N VAL A 89 8.98 5.27 8.31
CA VAL A 89 9.22 6.49 9.10
C VAL A 89 8.03 6.79 10.02
N LEU A 90 6.80 6.63 9.52
CA LEU A 90 5.59 6.88 10.30
C LEU A 90 5.39 5.85 11.41
N VAL A 91 5.54 4.55 11.11
CA VAL A 91 5.47 3.49 12.12
C VAL A 91 6.54 3.70 13.19
N ALA A 92 7.74 4.15 12.81
CA ALA A 92 8.82 4.46 13.76
C ALA A 92 8.49 5.70 14.61
N ALA A 93 8.02 6.80 14.01
CA ALA A 93 7.61 8.00 14.73
C ALA A 93 6.49 7.70 15.74
N LEU A 94 5.57 6.81 15.36
CA LEU A 94 4.47 6.37 16.19
C LEU A 94 4.94 5.53 17.39
N HIS A 95 5.85 4.57 17.17
CA HIS A 95 6.45 3.80 18.26
C HIS A 95 7.30 4.68 19.18
N LEU A 96 8.01 5.68 18.63
CA LEU A 96 8.76 6.64 19.42
C LEU A 96 7.83 7.46 20.32
N LEU A 97 6.72 7.98 19.78
CA LEU A 97 5.72 8.71 20.55
C LEU A 97 5.16 7.84 21.69
N LEU A 98 4.78 6.60 21.38
CA LEU A 98 4.29 5.63 22.36
C LEU A 98 5.33 5.33 23.44
N TRP A 99 6.61 5.19 23.06
CA TRP A 99 7.69 4.97 24.00
C TRP A 99 7.88 6.16 24.94
N VAL A 100 7.90 7.40 24.42
CA VAL A 100 8.00 8.63 25.22
C VAL A 100 6.87 8.69 26.25
N VAL A 101 5.64 8.36 25.83
CA VAL A 101 4.47 8.31 26.72
C VAL A 101 4.65 7.29 27.84
N LYS A 102 5.04 6.04 27.53
CA LYS A 102 5.22 5.00 28.55
C LYS A 102 6.35 5.31 29.52
N VAL A 103 7.47 5.84 29.03
CA VAL A 103 8.60 6.25 29.89
C VAL A 103 8.20 7.40 30.81
N ALA A 104 7.47 8.39 30.30
CA ALA A 104 6.97 9.50 31.10
C ALA A 104 6.02 9.05 32.22
N LEU A 105 5.38 7.90 32.06
CA LEU A 105 4.45 7.31 33.02
C LEU A 105 5.09 6.45 34.10
N GLY A 106 6.38 6.15 33.99
CA GLY A 106 7.02 5.16 34.85
C GLY A 106 6.47 3.75 34.67
N GLU A 107 5.85 3.47 33.50
CA GLU A 107 5.38 2.13 33.15
C GLU A 107 6.55 1.19 32.88
N GLY A 108 6.86 0.35 33.85
CA GLY A 108 8.04 -0.50 33.81
C GLY A 108 9.33 0.31 33.94
N GLY A 109 10.46 -0.39 34.12
CA GLY A 109 11.76 0.28 34.07
C GLY A 109 12.03 0.81 32.66
N TYR A 110 12.71 1.96 32.53
CA TYR A 110 13.13 2.55 31.25
C TYR A 110 13.65 1.52 30.23
N ILE A 111 14.48 0.58 30.71
CA ILE A 111 15.06 -0.50 29.92
C ILE A 111 13.97 -1.47 29.43
N GLN A 112 13.06 -1.90 30.30
CA GLN A 112 11.96 -2.81 29.96
C GLN A 112 11.03 -2.20 28.91
N THR A 113 10.62 -0.94 29.10
CA THR A 113 9.74 -0.22 28.17
C THR A 113 10.39 -0.05 26.79
N THR A 114 11.68 0.23 26.77
CA THR A 114 12.47 0.32 25.53
C THR A 114 12.52 -1.03 24.81
N ILE A 115 12.82 -2.11 25.53
CA ILE A 115 12.86 -3.47 24.97
C ILE A 115 11.49 -3.87 24.41
N GLN A 116 10.41 -3.62 25.15
CA GLN A 116 9.06 -3.96 24.70
C GLN A 116 8.66 -3.22 23.43
N GLN A 117 8.92 -1.91 23.33
CA GLN A 117 8.60 -1.13 22.14
C GLN A 117 9.45 -1.54 20.93
N LEU A 118 10.73 -1.84 21.16
CA LEU A 118 11.60 -2.34 20.10
C LEU A 118 11.20 -3.74 19.64
N ALA A 119 10.70 -4.58 20.54
CA ALA A 119 10.19 -5.92 20.23
C ALA A 119 8.83 -5.89 19.51
N SER A 120 7.97 -4.90 19.76
CA SER A 120 6.66 -4.77 19.08
C SER A 120 6.75 -4.10 17.71
N PHE A 121 7.80 -3.31 17.46
CA PHE A 121 8.00 -2.60 16.20
C PHE A 121 8.01 -3.53 14.97
N PRO A 122 8.78 -4.64 14.93
CA PRO A 122 8.78 -5.54 13.78
C PRO A 122 7.41 -6.11 13.45
N GLY A 123 6.59 -6.45 14.44
CA GLY A 123 5.24 -6.98 14.22
C GLY A 123 4.34 -5.96 13.52
N THR A 124 4.30 -4.74 14.04
CA THR A 124 3.49 -3.66 13.45
C THR A 124 3.99 -3.30 12.04
N TRP A 125 5.31 -3.18 11.88
CA TRP A 125 5.93 -2.88 10.60
C TRP A 125 5.65 -3.98 9.56
N LEU A 126 5.74 -5.25 9.93
CA LEU A 126 5.46 -6.38 9.03
C LEU A 126 4.00 -6.40 8.56
N VAL A 127 3.04 -6.06 9.43
CA VAL A 127 1.63 -5.96 9.04
C VAL A 127 1.44 -4.85 8.01
N VAL A 128 1.97 -3.65 8.28
CA VAL A 128 1.86 -2.50 7.37
C VAL A 128 2.57 -2.77 6.04
N ALA A 129 3.80 -3.29 6.10
CA ALA A 129 4.60 -3.65 4.92
C ALA A 129 3.93 -4.79 4.12
N GLY A 130 3.35 -5.77 4.80
CA GLY A 130 2.64 -6.89 4.18
C GLY A 130 1.38 -6.44 3.44
N ILE A 131 0.59 -5.57 4.07
CA ILE A 131 -0.58 -4.94 3.45
C ILE A 131 -0.15 -4.11 2.23
N LEU A 132 0.88 -3.26 2.36
CA LEU A 132 1.45 -2.50 1.25
C LEU A 132 1.89 -3.41 0.11
N THR A 133 2.62 -4.48 0.41
CA THR A 133 3.09 -5.44 -0.58
C THR A 133 1.93 -6.13 -1.29
N LEU A 134 0.90 -6.56 -0.54
CA LEU A 134 -0.29 -7.19 -1.08
C LEU A 134 -1.02 -6.27 -2.05
N VAL A 135 -1.21 -5.01 -1.66
CA VAL A 135 -1.79 -3.96 -2.49
C VAL A 135 -1.05 -3.83 -3.82
N PHE A 136 0.28 -3.66 -3.77
CA PHE A 136 1.10 -3.51 -4.96
C PHE A 136 1.11 -4.76 -5.84
N ALA A 137 1.09 -5.94 -5.22
CA ALA A 137 1.02 -7.21 -5.94
C ALA A 137 -0.35 -7.42 -6.62
N VAL A 138 -1.45 -7.00 -5.99
CA VAL A 138 -2.78 -7.01 -6.61
C VAL A 138 -2.80 -6.06 -7.80
N PHE A 139 -2.28 -4.85 -7.66
CA PHE A 139 -2.19 -3.89 -8.75
C PHE A 139 -1.40 -4.44 -9.95
N GLU A 140 -0.20 -5.00 -9.70
CA GLU A 140 0.60 -5.66 -10.73
C GLU A 140 -0.19 -6.76 -11.46
N ARG A 141 -0.93 -7.60 -10.72
CA ARG A 141 -1.69 -8.72 -11.28
C ARG A 141 -2.96 -8.30 -12.03
N THR A 142 -3.60 -7.21 -11.62
CA THR A 142 -4.78 -6.69 -12.34
C THR A 142 -4.41 -6.12 -13.71
N GLY A 143 -3.13 -5.90 -13.99
CA GLY A 143 -2.66 -5.54 -15.33
C GLY A 143 -3.12 -4.14 -15.80
N GLU A 144 -3.76 -3.36 -14.92
CA GLU A 144 -3.92 -1.93 -15.14
C GLU A 144 -2.53 -1.32 -15.10
N ARG A 145 -2.02 -1.02 -16.29
CA ARG A 145 -0.69 -0.47 -16.51
C ARG A 145 -0.61 0.88 -15.80
N ILE A 146 -0.14 0.88 -14.56
CA ILE A 146 0.06 2.09 -13.77
C ILE A 146 1.05 2.97 -14.52
N GLY A 147 0.51 4.07 -15.06
CA GLY A 147 1.17 4.89 -16.05
C GLY A 147 2.55 5.38 -15.64
N SER A 148 3.56 4.95 -16.39
CA SER A 148 4.84 5.65 -16.48
C SER A 148 5.41 5.63 -17.91
N ALA A 149 5.30 4.52 -18.65
CA ALA A 149 5.93 4.38 -19.96
C ALA A 149 5.01 4.52 -21.18
N VAL A 150 3.70 4.32 -21.04
CA VAL A 150 2.81 4.09 -22.21
C VAL A 150 2.35 5.38 -22.92
N ASP A 151 2.40 6.54 -22.27
CA ASP A 151 1.81 7.80 -22.77
C ASP A 151 2.81 8.96 -22.86
N TRP A 152 4.12 8.67 -22.85
CA TRP A 152 5.10 9.72 -23.08
C TRP A 152 5.01 10.20 -24.53
N ARG A 153 4.64 11.47 -24.70
CA ARG A 153 4.75 12.15 -25.99
C ARG A 153 5.55 13.45 -25.84
N PRO A 154 6.41 13.80 -26.80
CA PRO A 154 7.23 15.01 -26.74
C PRO A 154 6.41 16.29 -26.56
N GLU A 155 5.15 16.31 -27.00
CA GLU A 155 4.26 17.47 -26.89
C GLU A 155 3.92 17.83 -25.43
N VAL A 156 4.04 16.89 -24.49
CA VAL A 156 3.82 17.14 -23.05
C VAL A 156 4.85 18.13 -22.50
N LEU A 157 6.06 18.20 -23.07
CA LEU A 157 7.10 19.16 -22.69
C LEU A 157 6.72 20.61 -23.00
N ARG A 158 5.77 20.85 -23.92
CA ARG A 158 5.27 22.19 -24.26
C ARG A 158 4.21 22.68 -23.27
N SER A 159 3.53 21.76 -22.58
CA SER A 159 2.59 22.13 -21.53
C SER A 159 3.37 22.49 -20.26
N ARG A 160 3.19 23.72 -19.77
CA ARG A 160 3.74 24.16 -18.47
C ARG A 160 3.10 23.42 -17.28
N ASP A 161 2.07 22.62 -17.57
CA ASP A 161 1.21 21.94 -16.63
C ASP A 161 1.71 20.51 -16.31
N VAL A 162 2.92 20.44 -15.73
CA VAL A 162 3.44 19.19 -15.13
C VAL A 162 2.55 18.75 -13.93
N SER A 163 1.55 19.54 -13.55
CA SER A 163 0.72 19.43 -12.32
C SER A 163 -0.53 18.53 -12.40
N VAL A 164 -0.78 17.83 -13.51
CA VAL A 164 -2.06 17.11 -13.74
C VAL A 164 -2.03 15.63 -13.36
N ARG A 165 -0.85 15.05 -13.10
CA ARG A 165 -0.73 13.65 -12.69
C ARG A 165 -1.03 13.47 -11.20
N ILE A 166 -1.75 12.40 -10.87
CA ILE A 166 -1.94 11.99 -9.48
C ILE A 166 -0.65 11.29 -9.03
N PRO A 167 0.04 11.77 -7.99
CA PRO A 167 1.24 11.11 -7.48
C PRO A 167 0.87 9.75 -6.86
N VAL A 168 1.27 8.67 -7.52
CA VAL A 168 1.01 7.28 -7.11
C VAL A 168 1.40 7.03 -5.65
N GLY A 169 2.55 7.55 -5.22
CA GLY A 169 3.03 7.39 -3.84
C GLY A 169 2.13 8.05 -2.77
N GLU A 170 1.53 9.20 -3.09
CA GLU A 170 0.58 9.92 -2.21
C GLU A 170 -0.74 9.16 -2.13
N THR A 171 -1.27 8.73 -3.28
CA THR A 171 -2.53 7.97 -3.30
C THR A 171 -2.43 6.63 -2.58
N LEU A 172 -1.29 5.95 -2.71
CA LEU A 172 -1.04 4.72 -1.97
C LEU A 172 -0.85 4.97 -0.47
N PHE A 173 -0.25 6.11 -0.11
CA PHE A 173 -0.14 6.52 1.27
C PHE A 173 -1.52 6.75 1.88
N ASP A 174 -2.38 7.52 1.22
CA ASP A 174 -3.77 7.74 1.62
C ASP A 174 -4.50 6.40 1.83
N MET A 175 -4.32 5.48 0.89
CA MET A 175 -4.96 4.17 0.93
C MET A 175 -4.51 3.32 2.13
N VAL A 176 -3.22 3.35 2.47
CA VAL A 176 -2.69 2.63 3.64
C VAL A 176 -3.16 3.27 4.93
N VAL A 177 -3.17 4.61 5.01
CA VAL A 177 -3.67 5.32 6.18
C VAL A 177 -5.15 5.02 6.40
N ALA A 178 -5.96 5.08 5.34
CA ALA A 178 -7.37 4.72 5.39
C ALA A 178 -7.58 3.27 5.85
N LEU A 179 -6.77 2.33 5.33
CA LEU A 179 -6.87 0.92 5.72
C LEU A 179 -6.46 0.69 7.19
N VAL A 180 -5.36 1.28 7.64
CA VAL A 180 -4.91 1.16 9.04
C VAL A 180 -5.93 1.82 9.97
N ALA A 181 -6.44 3.00 9.61
CA ALA A 181 -7.49 3.68 10.36
C ALA A 181 -8.76 2.83 10.43
N LEU A 182 -9.17 2.17 9.33
CA LEU A 182 -10.32 1.26 9.31
C LEU A 182 -10.13 0.05 10.22
N LEU A 183 -8.96 -0.58 10.18
CA LEU A 183 -8.64 -1.72 11.03
C LEU A 183 -8.57 -1.33 12.51
N TRP A 184 -8.02 -0.16 12.82
CA TRP A 184 -7.98 0.38 14.17
C TRP A 184 -9.39 0.73 14.68
N TRP A 185 -10.18 1.44 13.87
CA TRP A 185 -11.53 1.87 14.21
C TRP A 185 -12.47 0.70 14.53
N ASN A 186 -12.29 -0.43 13.85
CA ASN A 186 -13.06 -1.66 14.09
C ASN A 186 -12.46 -2.56 15.18
N GLY A 187 -11.40 -2.12 15.87
CA GLY A 187 -10.77 -2.87 16.96
C GLY A 187 -10.00 -4.12 16.52
N ALA A 188 -9.77 -4.31 15.21
CA ALA A 188 -8.92 -5.36 14.67
C ALA A 188 -7.44 -5.08 14.97
N VAL A 189 -7.04 -3.80 14.88
CA VAL A 189 -5.77 -3.31 15.42
C VAL A 189 -6.06 -2.61 16.74
N ARG A 190 -5.72 -3.26 17.85
CA ARG A 190 -5.93 -2.69 19.18
C ARG A 190 -4.74 -1.82 19.56
N TRP A 191 -5.04 -0.58 19.90
CA TRP A 191 -4.04 0.35 20.42
C TRP A 191 -3.82 0.10 21.92
N PRO A 192 -2.57 -0.10 22.39
CA PRO A 192 -2.31 -0.43 23.78
C PRO A 192 -2.31 0.85 24.64
N LEU A 193 -3.51 1.33 24.99
CA LEU A 193 -3.70 2.29 26.08
C LEU A 193 -4.21 1.53 27.32
N ARG A 194 -3.48 0.49 27.71
CA ARG A 194 -3.60 -0.11 29.03
C ARG A 194 -2.34 0.23 29.77
N VAL A 195 -2.49 0.93 30.88
CA VAL A 195 -1.40 1.33 31.75
C VAL A 195 -1.52 0.60 33.08
N GLU A 196 -0.44 -0.03 33.52
CA GLU A 196 -0.38 -0.62 34.86
C GLU A 196 0.30 0.37 35.81
N HIS A 197 -0.44 0.87 36.80
CA HIS A 197 0.05 1.82 37.78
C HIS A 197 -0.33 1.34 39.18
N ALA A 198 0.67 1.21 40.06
CA ALA A 198 0.50 0.77 41.45
C ALA A 198 -0.27 -0.56 41.64
N GLY A 199 -0.16 -1.49 40.67
CA GLY A 199 -0.86 -2.79 40.71
C GLY A 199 -2.30 -2.77 40.19
N GLU A 200 -2.77 -1.62 39.71
CA GLU A 200 -4.06 -1.49 39.03
C GLU A 200 -3.85 -1.23 37.52
N THR A 201 -4.72 -1.83 36.70
CA THR A 201 -4.72 -1.60 35.25
C THR A 201 -5.73 -0.52 34.90
N TYR A 202 -5.24 0.61 34.38
CA TYR A 202 -6.05 1.69 33.82
C TYR A 202 -6.13 1.52 32.31
N ALA A 203 -7.32 1.62 31.74
CA ALA A 203 -7.53 1.53 30.29
C ALA A 203 -8.25 2.78 29.79
N TRP A 204 -7.74 3.37 28.71
CA TRP A 204 -8.45 4.42 27.98
C TRP A 204 -9.21 3.81 26.80
N SER A 205 -10.42 4.32 26.60
CA SER A 205 -11.30 3.98 25.49
C SER A 205 -11.84 5.27 24.88
N LEU A 206 -12.33 5.18 23.64
CA LEU A 206 -13.10 6.28 23.08
C LEU A 206 -14.41 6.42 23.89
N PRO A 207 -14.92 7.64 24.08
CA PRO A 207 -16.24 7.88 24.64
C PRO A 207 -17.32 7.11 23.89
N GLU A 208 -18.52 7.03 24.47
CA GLU A 208 -19.68 6.47 23.77
C GLU A 208 -19.96 7.29 22.49
N ILE A 209 -19.56 6.72 21.34
CA ILE A 209 -19.80 7.29 20.03
C ILE A 209 -21.13 6.75 19.53
N SER A 210 -22.00 7.64 19.04
CA SER A 210 -23.27 7.23 18.45
C SER A 210 -23.05 6.24 17.30
N VAL A 211 -23.96 5.26 17.17
CA VAL A 211 -23.92 4.27 16.09
C VAL A 211 -23.87 4.95 14.72
N PHE A 212 -24.55 6.09 14.57
CA PHE A 212 -24.51 6.89 13.34
C PHE A 212 -23.09 7.36 12.98
N VAL A 213 -22.37 7.96 13.93
CA VAL A 213 -20.99 8.42 13.71
C VAL A 213 -20.06 7.23 13.44
N MET A 214 -20.24 6.13 14.16
CA MET A 214 -19.47 4.90 13.94
C MET A 214 -19.64 4.34 12.53
N VAL A 215 -20.88 4.28 12.03
CA VAL A 215 -21.18 3.84 10.66
C VAL A 215 -20.66 4.84 9.64
N LEU A 216 -20.84 6.14 9.88
CA LEU A 216 -20.37 7.20 8.99
C LEU A 216 -18.85 7.15 8.78
N VAL A 217 -18.07 7.03 9.87
CA VAL A 217 -16.60 6.91 9.79
C VAL A 217 -16.20 5.66 9.01
N ASN A 218 -16.87 4.52 9.24
CA ASN A 218 -16.61 3.30 8.46
C ASN A 218 -16.87 3.49 6.96
N VAL A 219 -18.01 4.09 6.61
CA VAL A 219 -18.37 4.36 5.22
C VAL A 219 -17.35 5.30 4.58
N LEU A 220 -16.93 6.37 5.26
CA LEU A 220 -15.93 7.30 4.75
C LEU A 220 -14.57 6.65 4.53
N LEU A 221 -14.09 5.84 5.48
CA LEU A 221 -12.82 5.12 5.33
C LEU A 221 -12.84 4.12 4.17
N VAL A 222 -13.98 3.46 3.94
CA VAL A 222 -14.17 2.60 2.77
C VAL A 222 -14.20 3.43 1.48
N ILE A 223 -14.88 4.59 1.49
CA ILE A 223 -14.87 5.53 0.35
C ILE A 223 -13.44 5.98 0.04
N ASP A 224 -12.63 6.34 1.04
CA ASP A 224 -11.23 6.73 0.84
C ASP A 224 -10.41 5.61 0.21
N LEU A 225 -10.60 4.38 0.68
CA LEU A 225 -9.92 3.21 0.13
C LEU A 225 -10.29 2.99 -1.34
N VAL A 226 -11.59 3.02 -1.65
CA VAL A 226 -12.12 2.84 -3.02
C VAL A 226 -11.70 4.00 -3.91
N PHE A 227 -11.72 5.23 -3.39
CA PHE A 227 -11.38 6.43 -4.14
C PHE A 227 -9.88 6.52 -4.39
N ALA A 228 -9.04 6.12 -3.43
CA ALA A 228 -7.60 5.97 -3.63
C ALA A 228 -7.30 4.89 -4.68
N ALA A 229 -7.98 3.73 -4.61
CA ALA A 229 -7.89 2.74 -5.67
C ALA A 229 -8.29 3.32 -7.03
N PHE A 230 -9.40 4.05 -7.13
CA PHE A 230 -9.85 4.71 -8.35
C PHE A 230 -8.88 5.77 -8.88
N LYS A 231 -8.24 6.56 -7.99
CA LYS A 231 -7.19 7.53 -8.33
C LYS A 231 -5.97 6.82 -8.95
N LEU A 232 -5.67 5.59 -8.54
CA LEU A 232 -4.59 4.79 -9.14
C LEU A 232 -4.93 4.31 -10.55
N ILE A 233 -6.19 3.93 -10.80
CA ILE A 233 -6.70 3.59 -12.13
C ILE A 233 -6.70 4.81 -13.06
N ARG A 234 -7.10 5.97 -12.53
CA ARG A 234 -7.26 7.21 -13.28
C ARG A 234 -6.05 8.12 -13.07
N HIS A 235 -5.00 7.92 -13.88
CA HIS A 235 -3.71 8.62 -13.81
C HIS A 235 -3.73 10.16 -13.93
N TYR A 236 -4.89 10.78 -14.18
CA TYR A 236 -5.03 12.22 -14.42
C TYR A 236 -6.18 12.83 -13.63
N TRP A 237 -5.93 14.00 -13.03
CA TRP A 237 -6.95 14.80 -12.37
C TRP A 237 -7.99 15.34 -13.36
N ARG A 238 -9.16 14.69 -13.41
CA ARG A 238 -10.37 15.23 -14.04
C ARG A 238 -11.11 16.18 -13.06
N PRO A 239 -11.87 17.16 -13.56
CA PRO A 239 -12.63 18.09 -12.71
C PRO A 239 -13.56 17.36 -11.73
N SER A 240 -14.20 16.27 -12.16
CA SER A 240 -15.08 15.44 -11.33
C SER A 240 -14.36 14.72 -10.19
N ILE A 241 -13.13 14.21 -10.43
CA ILE A 241 -12.32 13.57 -9.39
C ILE A 241 -11.91 14.60 -8.35
N ARG A 242 -11.51 15.79 -8.81
CA ARG A 242 -11.11 16.88 -7.94
C ARG A 242 -12.28 17.41 -7.08
N SER A 243 -13.48 17.54 -7.64
CA SER A 243 -14.65 17.91 -6.84
C SER A 243 -15.02 16.86 -5.80
N MET A 244 -14.84 15.57 -6.13
CA MET A 244 -15.12 14.48 -5.19
C MET A 244 -14.11 14.47 -4.04
N ASP A 245 -12.81 14.64 -4.33
CA ASP A 245 -11.74 14.71 -3.33
C ASP A 245 -11.97 15.91 -2.38
N ILE A 246 -12.34 17.08 -2.92
CA ILE A 246 -12.76 18.24 -2.12
C ILE A 246 -13.95 17.90 -1.22
N ALA A 247 -15.00 17.26 -1.75
CA ALA A 247 -16.20 16.94 -0.99
C ALA A 247 -15.90 15.97 0.16
N ILE A 248 -15.12 14.92 -0.10
CA ILE A 248 -14.68 13.95 0.91
C ILE A 248 -13.88 14.65 2.01
N ASN A 249 -12.90 15.47 1.63
CA ASN A 249 -12.07 16.22 2.59
C ASN A 249 -12.88 17.22 3.43
N LEU A 250 -13.92 17.84 2.87
CA LEU A 250 -14.83 18.70 3.62
C LEU A 250 -15.66 17.92 4.65
N ILE A 251 -16.13 16.71 4.29
CA ILE A 251 -16.87 15.85 5.23
C ILE A 251 -15.96 15.41 6.37
N TRP A 252 -14.73 14.96 6.07
CA TRP A 252 -13.73 14.65 7.08
C TRP A 252 -13.44 15.84 7.98
N MET A 253 -13.21 17.02 7.40
CA MET A 253 -12.96 18.23 8.17
C MET A 253 -14.11 18.55 9.15
N GLY A 254 -15.36 18.43 8.71
CA GLY A 254 -16.53 18.60 9.58
C GLY A 254 -16.56 17.60 10.73
N LEU A 255 -16.27 16.32 10.44
CA LEU A 255 -16.24 15.26 11.44
C LEU A 255 -15.10 15.43 12.46
N LEU A 256 -13.92 15.83 12.00
CA LEU A 256 -12.77 16.10 12.87
C LEU A 256 -12.98 17.34 13.74
N LEU A 257 -13.59 18.40 13.19
CA LEU A 257 -13.96 19.59 13.96
C LEU A 257 -15.03 19.27 15.02
N TYR A 258 -15.99 18.41 14.70
CA TYR A 258 -16.95 17.90 15.66
C TYR A 258 -16.25 17.11 16.78
N ALA A 259 -15.31 16.24 16.43
CA ALA A 259 -14.53 15.49 17.41
C ALA A 259 -13.69 16.42 18.32
N ILE A 260 -13.03 17.45 17.78
CA ILE A 260 -12.24 18.42 18.56
C ILE A 260 -13.08 19.16 19.61
N GLN A 261 -14.37 19.39 19.31
CA GLN A 261 -15.31 20.06 20.21
C GLN A 261 -15.88 19.15 21.30
N ALA A 262 -15.62 17.84 21.26
CA ALA A 262 -16.09 16.93 22.29
C ALA A 262 -15.50 17.29 23.67
N ASP A 263 -16.32 17.12 24.71
CA ASP A 263 -15.93 17.42 26.10
C ASP A 263 -14.76 16.54 26.55
N ALA A 264 -14.84 15.24 26.25
CA ALA A 264 -13.77 14.28 26.46
C ALA A 264 -13.51 13.49 25.16
N LEU A 265 -12.23 13.29 24.84
CA LEU A 265 -11.80 12.44 23.72
C LEU A 265 -11.41 11.04 24.16
N LEU A 266 -11.12 10.86 25.45
CA LEU A 266 -10.73 9.62 26.07
C LEU A 266 -11.53 9.46 27.37
N VAL A 267 -12.11 8.27 27.56
CA VAL A 267 -12.78 7.87 28.80
C VAL A 267 -11.98 6.73 29.43
N TYR A 268 -11.91 6.73 30.75
CA TYR A 268 -11.16 5.75 31.53
C TYR A 268 -12.10 4.93 32.42
N ALA A 269 -11.71 3.68 32.68
CA ALA A 269 -12.61 2.71 33.32
C ALA A 269 -12.67 2.80 34.86
N ASN A 270 -11.61 3.30 35.52
CA ASN A 270 -11.51 3.28 36.98
C ASN A 270 -11.41 4.71 37.53
N GLU A 271 -12.37 5.12 38.36
CA GLU A 271 -12.30 6.35 39.16
C GLU A 271 -11.96 6.04 40.63
N PRO A 272 -11.16 6.88 41.31
CA PRO A 272 -10.49 8.10 40.84
C PRO A 272 -9.12 7.85 40.17
N LEU A 273 -8.76 8.67 39.19
CA LEU A 273 -7.42 8.61 38.58
C LEU A 273 -6.35 9.21 39.52
N PRO A 274 -5.19 8.56 39.70
CA PRO A 274 -4.01 9.16 40.31
C PRO A 274 -3.60 10.48 39.64
N GLU A 275 -3.08 11.45 40.40
CA GLU A 275 -2.70 12.78 39.87
C GLU A 275 -1.74 12.72 38.66
N THR A 276 -0.85 11.73 38.63
CA THR A 276 0.08 11.47 37.51
C THR A 276 -0.67 11.10 36.24
N LEU A 277 -1.69 10.25 36.36
CA LEU A 277 -2.53 9.82 35.24
C LEU A 277 -3.51 10.93 34.80
N VAL A 278 -3.96 11.80 35.69
CA VAL A 278 -4.77 12.98 35.33
C VAL A 278 -3.96 13.92 34.44
N LYS A 279 -2.71 14.23 34.84
CA LYS A 279 -1.81 15.06 34.01
C LYS A 279 -1.53 14.40 32.67
N LEU A 280 -1.29 13.08 32.64
CA LEU A 280 -1.15 12.36 31.38
C LEU A 280 -2.39 12.49 30.51
N GLN A 281 -3.58 12.23 31.06
CA GLN A 281 -4.83 12.30 30.29
C GLN A 281 -4.97 13.67 29.65
N SER A 282 -4.76 14.74 30.41
CA SER A 282 -4.81 16.10 29.85
C SER A 282 -3.78 16.31 28.74
N ALA A 283 -2.57 15.76 28.86
CA ALA A 283 -1.53 15.86 27.84
C ALA A 283 -1.85 15.03 26.60
N LEU A 284 -2.41 13.83 26.76
CA LEU A 284 -2.87 12.97 25.67
C LEU A 284 -4.03 13.61 24.93
N GLU A 285 -5.05 14.09 25.65
CA GLU A 285 -6.19 14.78 25.06
C GLU A 285 -5.75 16.05 24.32
N LEU A 286 -4.85 16.85 24.91
CA LEU A 286 -4.28 18.02 24.23
C LEU A 286 -3.52 17.61 22.97
N SER A 287 -2.70 16.55 23.05
CA SER A 287 -1.91 16.05 21.92
C SER A 287 -2.81 15.52 20.79
N ILE A 288 -3.90 14.82 21.13
CA ILE A 288 -4.90 14.36 20.16
C ILE A 288 -5.61 15.57 19.55
N ARG A 289 -6.10 16.54 20.34
CA ARG A 289 -6.74 17.76 19.83
C ARG A 289 -5.82 18.55 18.91
N LEU A 290 -4.56 18.73 19.27
CA LEU A 290 -3.55 19.37 18.42
C LEU A 290 -3.32 18.59 17.13
N GLY A 291 -3.16 17.27 17.22
CA GLY A 291 -3.01 16.39 16.05
C GLY A 291 -4.20 16.49 15.10
N LEU A 292 -5.43 16.41 15.62
CA LEU A 292 -6.66 16.57 14.85
C LEU A 292 -6.73 17.97 14.19
N THR A 293 -6.33 19.01 14.92
CA THR A 293 -6.31 20.39 14.40
C THR A 293 -5.32 20.55 13.25
N VAL A 294 -4.14 19.93 13.35
CA VAL A 294 -3.14 19.91 12.28
C VAL A 294 -3.69 19.17 11.05
N VAL A 295 -4.33 18.02 11.24
CA VAL A 295 -4.96 17.28 10.14
C VAL A 295 -6.05 18.13 9.45
N VAL A 296 -6.90 18.80 10.22
CA VAL A 296 -7.90 19.75 9.70
C VAL A 296 -7.25 20.87 8.88
N ALA A 297 -6.14 21.43 9.35
CA ALA A 297 -5.42 22.46 8.61
C ALA A 297 -4.83 21.95 7.28
N ILE A 298 -4.31 20.71 7.27
CA ILE A 298 -3.81 20.04 6.05
C ILE A 298 -4.96 19.82 5.06
N LEU A 299 -6.09 19.26 5.50
CA LEU A 299 -7.28 19.07 4.67
C LEU A 299 -7.79 20.40 4.11
N GLY A 300 -7.81 21.45 4.93
CA GLY A 300 -8.19 22.80 4.50
C GLY A 300 -7.25 23.35 3.42
N TRP A 301 -5.94 23.15 3.56
CA TRP A 301 -4.97 23.52 2.54
C TRP A 301 -5.17 22.74 1.23
N GLU A 302 -5.40 21.43 1.31
CA GLU A 302 -5.67 20.58 0.15
C GLU A 302 -6.92 21.04 -0.60
N VAL A 303 -8.04 21.25 0.11
CA VAL A 303 -9.28 21.78 -0.45
C VAL A 303 -9.06 23.11 -1.16
N LEU A 304 -8.33 24.05 -0.54
CA LEU A 304 -8.02 25.34 -1.15
C LEU A 304 -7.12 25.19 -2.40
N SER A 305 -6.11 24.34 -2.32
CA SER A 305 -5.17 24.11 -3.42
C SER A 305 -5.87 23.49 -4.63
N GLN A 306 -6.76 22.52 -4.40
CA GLN A 306 -7.54 21.88 -5.43
C GLN A 306 -8.61 22.82 -5.98
N GLY A 307 -9.30 23.58 -5.13
CA GLY A 307 -10.28 24.58 -5.54
C GLY A 307 -9.67 25.62 -6.48
N ARG A 308 -8.50 26.18 -6.14
CA ARG A 308 -7.76 27.11 -7.02
C ARG A 308 -7.42 26.50 -8.37
N ARG A 309 -6.95 25.25 -8.39
CA ARG A 309 -6.62 24.54 -9.65
C ARG A 309 -7.87 24.23 -10.49
N LEU A 310 -9.06 24.16 -9.89
CA LEU A 310 -10.32 23.95 -10.59
C LEU A 310 -10.83 25.26 -11.22
N LEU A 311 -10.68 26.38 -10.51
CA LEU A 311 -11.05 27.72 -11.00
C LEU A 311 -10.12 28.23 -12.11
N ASN A 312 -8.81 27.94 -12.04
CA ASN A 312 -7.85 28.39 -13.07
C ASN A 312 -7.93 27.60 -14.40
N ARG A 313 -8.87 26.65 -14.54
CA ARG A 313 -9.11 25.86 -15.77
C ARG A 313 -10.30 26.36 -16.60
N THR A 314 -11.09 27.29 -16.08
CA THR A 314 -12.09 28.06 -16.83
C THR A 314 -11.51 29.38 -17.28
#